data_AF-X1R074-F1
#
_entry.id   AF-X1R074-F1
#
_cell.length_a   1.000
_cell.length_b   1.000
_cell.length_c   1.000
_cell.angle_alpha   90.00
_cell.angle_beta   90.00
_cell.angle_gamma   90.00
#
_symmetry.space_group_name_H-M   'P 1'
#
loop_
_entity.id
_entity.type
_entity.pdbx_description
1 polymer ?
#
loop_
_entity_poly.entity_id
_entity_poly.type
_entity_poly.pdbx_seq_one_letter_code
_entity_poly.pdbx_strand_id
1 'polypeptide(L)'
;MNLAYYDAKSRHMHPNRESFDGMTPDDVRQFVPLLQLHAIEEGDPFDGFDLLIAWEDSPSTFLSVFTLGDAPPGLLTKDLLDTILTQARAQ
;
A
#
# COMPACT_ATOMS: atom_id res chain seq x y z
N MET A 1 -11.98 4.98 -2.16
CA MET A 1 -10.78 4.14 -1.96
C MET A 1 -10.07 4.61 -0.70
N ASN A 2 -9.60 3.69 0.13
CA ASN A 2 -8.69 3.99 1.24
C ASN A 2 -7.28 3.57 0.83
N LEU A 3 -6.31 4.44 1.06
CA LEU A 3 -4.89 4.22 0.83
C LEU A 3 -4.14 4.36 2.15
N ALA A 4 -3.23 3.45 2.44
CA ALA A 4 -2.33 3.57 3.57
C ALA A 4 -0.95 3.05 3.21
N TYR A 5 0.07 3.69 3.76
CA TYR A 5 1.42 3.21 3.69
C TYR A 5 1.67 2.11 4.72
N TYR A 6 2.46 1.12 4.37
CA TYR A 6 2.83 0.02 5.24
C TYR A 6 4.31 -0.28 5.12
N ASP A 7 5.02 -0.24 6.25
CA ASP A 7 6.41 -0.67 6.37
C ASP A 7 6.43 -2.17 6.69
N ALA A 8 6.86 -2.98 5.72
CA ALA A 8 6.94 -4.43 5.87
C ALA A 8 8.11 -4.89 6.75
N LYS A 9 9.11 -4.05 6.98
CA LYS A 9 10.25 -4.34 7.86
C LYS A 9 9.83 -4.26 9.32
N SER A 10 9.11 -3.21 9.70
CA SER A 10 8.55 -3.07 11.06
C SER A 10 7.17 -3.73 11.22
N ARG A 11 6.57 -4.19 10.12
CA ARG A 11 5.23 -4.79 10.03
C ARG A 11 4.12 -3.86 10.53
N HIS A 12 4.24 -2.58 10.18
CA HIS A 12 3.40 -1.53 10.70
C HIS A 12 2.69 -0.76 9.58
N MET A 13 1.37 -0.63 9.70
CA MET A 13 0.60 0.30 8.89
C MET A 13 0.69 1.70 9.49
N HIS A 14 1.04 2.68 8.67
CA HIS A 14 1.08 4.06 9.13
C HIS A 14 -0.33 4.51 9.53
N PRO A 15 -0.43 5.31 10.62
CA PRO A 15 -1.73 5.73 11.16
C PRO A 15 -2.47 6.71 10.24
N ASN A 16 -1.76 7.35 9.32
CA ASN A 16 -2.33 8.30 8.38
C ASN A 16 -2.80 7.55 7.13
N ARG A 17 -4.03 7.03 7.16
CA ARG A 17 -4.73 6.65 5.92
C ARG A 17 -5.24 7.90 5.21
N GLU A 18 -5.24 7.84 3.89
CA GLU A 18 -5.92 8.79 3.04
C GLU A 18 -7.13 8.13 2.39
N SER A 19 -8.27 8.81 2.46
CA SER A 19 -9.51 8.35 1.83
C SER A 19 -9.82 9.24 0.64
N PHE A 20 -9.96 8.62 -0.53
CA PHE A 20 -10.24 9.28 -1.80
C PHE A 20 -11.62 8.87 -2.31
N ASP A 21 -12.55 9.82 -2.33
CA ASP A 21 -13.88 9.62 -2.89
C ASP A 21 -13.82 9.50 -4.42
N GLY A 22 -14.47 8.47 -4.96
CA GLY A 22 -14.54 8.24 -6.41
C GLY A 22 -13.30 7.62 -7.05
N MET A 23 -12.18 7.48 -6.33
CA MET A 23 -11.00 6.78 -6.84
C MET A 23 -11.28 5.28 -7.01
N THR A 24 -11.02 4.75 -8.20
CA THR A 24 -11.25 3.34 -8.56
C THR A 24 -9.98 2.48 -8.42
N PRO A 25 -10.09 1.14 -8.42
CA PRO A 25 -8.92 0.26 -8.47
C PRO A 25 -7.94 0.52 -9.62
N ASP A 26 -8.45 0.92 -10.80
CA ASP A 26 -7.61 1.23 -11.95
C ASP A 26 -6.85 2.55 -11.77
N ASP A 27 -7.48 3.54 -11.14
CA ASP A 27 -6.82 4.81 -10.80
C ASP A 27 -5.65 4.56 -9.85
N VAL A 28 -5.82 3.68 -8.85
CA VAL A 28 -4.73 3.31 -7.91
C VAL A 28 -3.56 2.66 -8.67
N ARG A 29 -3.83 1.77 -9.62
CA ARG A 29 -2.79 1.12 -10.42
C ARG A 29 -1.99 2.12 -11.26
N GLN A 30 -2.64 3.18 -11.75
CA GLN A 30 -1.98 4.26 -12.48
C GLN A 30 -1.24 5.22 -11.55
N PHE A 31 -1.73 5.41 -10.33
CA PHE A 31 -1.14 6.28 -9.32
C PHE A 31 0.18 5.75 -8.77
N VAL A 32 0.30 4.43 -8.53
CA VAL A 32 1.50 3.83 -7.92
C VAL A 32 2.81 4.17 -8.66
N PRO A 33 2.92 4.00 -9.99
CA PRO A 33 4.13 4.40 -10.72
C PRO A 33 4.46 5.89 -10.62
N LEU A 34 3.43 6.76 -10.57
CA LEU A 34 3.64 8.20 -10.42
C LEU A 34 4.19 8.54 -9.03
N LEU A 35 3.69 7.88 -7.99
CA LEU A 35 4.21 8.02 -6.63
C LEU A 35 5.69 7.59 -6.56
N GLN A 36 6.04 6.46 -7.17
CA GLN A 36 7.42 5.96 -7.23
C GLN A 36 8.34 6.94 -7.98
N LEU A 37 7.90 7.47 -9.12
CA LEU A 37 8.66 8.44 -9.90
C LEU A 37 8.89 9.74 -9.11
N HIS A 38 7.85 10.25 -8.46
CA HIS A 38 7.95 11.47 -7.66
C HIS A 38 8.96 11.33 -6.51
N ALA A 39 8.93 10.19 -5.81
CA ALA A 39 9.91 9.89 -4.74
C ALA A 39 11.36 9.88 -5.25
N ILE A 40 11.59 9.34 -6.46
CA ILE A 40 12.90 9.36 -7.12
C ILE A 40 13.32 10.80 -7.45
N GLU A 41 12.41 11.63 -7.99
CA GLU A 41 12.69 13.02 -8.36
C GLU A 41 13.03 13.90 -7.14
N GLU A 42 12.38 13.67 -6.01
CA GLU A 42 12.67 14.35 -4.72
C GLU A 42 13.96 13.84 -4.05
N GLY A 43 14.59 12.79 -4.59
CA GLY A 43 15.83 12.22 -4.06
C GLY A 43 15.64 11.31 -2.84
N ASP A 44 14.42 10.86 -2.57
CA ASP A 44 14.07 9.96 -1.46
C ASP A 44 13.28 8.74 -1.99
N PRO A 45 13.93 7.84 -2.75
CA PRO A 45 13.26 6.68 -3.31
C PRO A 45 12.82 5.70 -2.22
N PHE A 46 11.65 5.08 -2.43
CA PHE A 46 11.15 4.02 -1.55
C PHE A 46 12.13 2.84 -1.44
N ASP A 47 12.21 2.28 -0.23
CA ASP A 47 12.93 1.05 0.05
C ASP A 47 12.09 -0.20 -0.35
N GLY A 48 12.75 -1.35 -0.40
CA GLY A 48 12.11 -2.61 -0.81
C GLY A 48 11.02 -3.13 0.15
N PHE A 49 10.87 -2.55 1.33
CA PHE A 49 9.87 -2.92 2.33
C PHE A 49 8.67 -1.96 2.37
N ASP A 50 8.72 -0.90 1.58
CA ASP A 50 7.67 0.10 1.48
C ASP A 50 6.53 -0.39 0.60
N LEU A 51 5.34 -0.51 1.20
CA LEU A 51 4.13 -0.98 0.53
C LEU A 51 3.04 0.10 0.55
N LEU A 52 2.29 0.22 -0.55
CA LEU A 52 1.01 0.91 -0.58
C LEU A 52 -0.11 -0.11 -0.50
N ILE A 53 -1.00 0.08 0.48
CA ILE A 53 -2.18 -0.75 0.68
C ILE A 53 -3.39 0.04 0.22
N ALA A 54 -4.20 -0.55 -0.67
CA ALA A 54 -5.43 0.04 -1.16
C ALA A 54 -6.61 -0.87 -0.83
N TRP A 55 -7.68 -0.34 -0.25
CA TRP A 55 -8.89 -1.13 0.02
C TRP A 55 -10.15 -0.29 -0.06
N GLU A 56 -11.28 -0.96 -0.16
CA GLU A 56 -12.60 -0.36 -0.01
C GLU A 56 -13.26 -0.88 1.26
N ASP A 57 -14.01 0.00 1.93
CA ASP A 57 -14.78 -0.39 3.11
C ASP A 57 -15.92 -1.35 2.75
N SER A 58 -16.43 -2.02 3.78
CA SER A 58 -17.56 -2.95 3.63
C SER A 58 -18.74 -2.25 2.94
N PRO A 59 -19.41 -2.91 1.96
CA PRO A 59 -19.38 -4.36 1.69
C PRO A 59 -18.30 -4.83 0.69
N SER A 60 -17.39 -3.96 0.24
CA SER A 60 -16.41 -4.35 -0.76
C SER A 60 -15.34 -5.31 -0.22
N THR A 61 -14.99 -6.30 -1.02
CA THR A 61 -13.88 -7.23 -0.76
C THR A 61 -12.57 -6.78 -1.39
N PHE A 62 -12.56 -5.63 -2.08
CA PHE A 62 -11.38 -5.12 -2.74
C PHE A 62 -10.28 -4.79 -1.73
N LEU A 63 -9.11 -5.41 -1.94
CA LEU A 63 -7.85 -5.07 -1.30
C LEU A 63 -6.71 -5.35 -2.27
N SER A 64 -5.75 -4.43 -2.38
CA SER A 64 -4.55 -4.57 -3.19
C SER A 64 -3.34 -4.11 -2.40
N VAL A 65 -2.21 -4.77 -2.65
CA VAL A 65 -0.91 -4.47 -2.05
C VAL A 65 0.06 -4.20 -3.18
N PHE A 66 0.72 -3.05 -3.14
CA PHE A 66 1.68 -2.62 -4.14
C PHE A 66 3.05 -2.42 -3.48
N THR A 67 4.09 -2.97 -4.09
CA THR A 67 5.48 -2.70 -3.70
C THR A 67 5.92 -1.36 -4.28
N LEU A 68 6.46 -0.48 -3.45
CA LEU A 68 6.90 0.85 -3.88
C LEU A 68 8.39 0.89 -4.22
N GLY A 69 9.23 0.07 -3.58
CA GLY A 69 10.63 -0.12 -3.94
C GLY A 69 10.92 -1.49 -4.57
N ASP A 70 12.22 -1.79 -4.68
CA ASP A 70 12.71 -3.09 -5.15
C ASP A 70 12.56 -4.15 -4.05
N ALA A 71 11.44 -4.85 -4.07
CA ALA A 71 11.06 -5.77 -3.01
C ALA A 71 11.96 -7.01 -2.96
N PRO A 72 12.45 -7.41 -1.76
CA PRO A 72 13.26 -8.62 -1.64
C PRO A 72 12.43 -9.87 -1.99
N PRO A 73 13.08 -10.92 -2.54
CA PRO A 73 12.41 -12.18 -2.81
C PRO A 73 11.73 -12.74 -1.56
N GLY A 74 10.46 -13.11 -1.70
CA GLY A 74 9.68 -13.68 -0.60
C GLY A 74 9.13 -12.66 0.41
N LEU A 75 9.20 -11.35 0.13
CA LEU A 75 8.58 -10.33 0.99
C LEU A 75 7.09 -10.60 1.25
N LEU A 76 6.32 -10.81 0.17
CA LEU A 76 4.87 -10.98 0.21
C LEU A 76 4.48 -12.40 0.65
N THR A 77 4.76 -12.72 1.91
CA THR A 77 4.33 -13.96 2.55
C THR A 77 2.84 -13.91 2.92
N LYS A 78 2.20 -15.07 3.04
CA LYS A 78 0.81 -15.16 3.51
C LYS A 78 0.63 -14.46 4.86
N ASP A 79 1.51 -14.72 5.82
CA ASP A 79 1.43 -14.14 7.17
C ASP A 79 1.48 -12.60 7.14
N LEU A 80 2.28 -12.02 6.24
CA LEU A 80 2.33 -10.58 6.06
C LEU A 80 1.02 -10.04 5.48
N LEU A 81 0.49 -10.69 4.44
CA LEU A 81 -0.76 -10.30 3.80
C LEU A 81 -1.96 -10.42 4.77
N ASP A 82 -2.02 -11.47 5.58
CA ASP A 82 -3.03 -11.67 6.63
C ASP A 82 -2.93 -10.56 7.70
N THR A 83 -1.70 -10.13 8.04
CA THR A 83 -1.46 -9.00 8.96
C THR A 83 -1.97 -7.69 8.36
N ILE A 84 -1.64 -7.41 7.10
CA ILE A 84 -2.08 -6.21 6.37
C ILE A 84 -3.60 -6.16 6.30
N LEU A 85 -4.25 -7.27 5.92
CA LEU A 85 -5.71 -7.36 5.84
C LEU A 85 -6.34 -7.03 7.20
N THR A 86 -5.81 -7.61 8.28
CA THR A 86 -6.31 -7.35 9.64
C THR A 86 -6.18 -5.88 10.01
N GLN A 87 -5.03 -5.25 9.74
CA GLN A 87 -4.82 -3.83 10.05
C GLN A 87 -5.69 -2.91 9.19
N ALA A 88 -5.80 -3.16 7.88
CA ALA A 88 -6.63 -2.37 6.98
C ALA A 88 -8.11 -2.40 7.38
N ARG A 89 -8.61 -3.54 7.86
CA ARG A 89 -9.99 -3.70 8.33
C ARG A 89 -10.25 -3.13 9.73
N ALA A 90 -9.21 -2.80 10.48
CA ALA A 90 -9.31 -2.24 11.84
C ALA A 90 -9.23 -0.70 11.88
N GLN A 91 -8.84 -0.05 10.78
CA GLN A 91 -8.84 1.41 10.64
C GLN A 91 -10.24 1.95 10.35
#